data_AF-A0A9Q1HL06-F1
#
_entry.id   AF-A0A9Q1HL06-F1
#
_cell.length_a   1.000
_cell.length_b   1.000
_cell.length_c   1.000
_cell.angle_alpha   90.00
_cell.angle_beta   90.00
_cell.angle_gamma   90.00
#
_symmetry.space_group_name_H-M   'P 1'
#
loop_
_entity.id
_entity.type
_entity.pdbx_description
1 polymer ?
#
loop_
_entity_poly.entity_id
_entity_poly.type
_entity_poly.pdbx_seq_one_letter_code
_entity_poly.pdbx_strand_id
1 'polypeptide(L)'
;MFPNQVYLLLLFCDLSYCCGSAEYLINGECCPMCPPGEHVYKHCTDYTSTSCKPCTAGSFMALPNGLLHCITCTVCDPGRGLKAERECSPTSDAVCGPLDQHYCTEADKKDCRLAQRHSICRAGTFIKHNGALLTNTECEECRDKTFSNKSSSPFCTPHT
;
A
#
# COMPACT_ATOMS: atom_id res chain seq x y z
N MET A 1 -39.56 24.10 -29.48
CA MET A 1 -38.55 24.97 -30.12
C MET A 1 -37.37 25.06 -29.18
N PHE A 2 -36.43 24.11 -29.29
CA PHE A 2 -35.18 24.15 -28.54
C PHE A 2 -34.10 23.57 -29.45
N PRO A 3 -33.03 24.31 -29.73
CA PRO A 3 -31.76 23.63 -29.94
C PRO A 3 -30.64 24.22 -29.07
N ASN A 4 -29.92 23.30 -28.43
CA ASN A 4 -28.47 23.19 -28.37
C ASN A 4 -27.65 24.48 -28.33
N GLN A 5 -26.87 24.66 -27.27
CA GLN A 5 -25.40 24.52 -27.31
C GLN A 5 -24.84 24.40 -25.88
N VAL A 6 -24.66 23.17 -25.41
CA VAL A 6 -23.66 22.89 -24.36
C VAL A 6 -22.34 22.75 -25.10
N TYR A 7 -21.59 23.85 -25.20
CA TYR A 7 -20.19 23.80 -25.59
C TYR A 7 -19.45 23.13 -24.44
N LEU A 8 -19.41 21.80 -24.47
CA LEU A 8 -18.51 21.01 -23.66
C LEU A 8 -17.11 21.53 -24.00
N LEU A 9 -16.46 22.17 -23.02
CA LEU A 9 -15.06 22.60 -23.07
C LEU A 9 -14.19 21.37 -23.35
N LEU A 10 -14.08 21.01 -24.63
CA LEU A 10 -12.94 20.32 -25.17
C LEU A 10 -11.79 21.29 -24.90
N LEU A 11 -11.00 20.99 -23.86
CA LEU A 11 -9.74 21.65 -23.60
C LEU A 11 -8.86 21.42 -24.83
N PHE A 12 -8.94 22.36 -25.76
CA PHE A 12 -8.02 22.49 -26.85
C PHE A 12 -6.65 22.71 -26.22
N CYS A 13 -5.78 21.71 -26.31
CA CYS A 13 -4.34 21.89 -26.16
C CYS A 13 -3.87 22.69 -27.40
N ASP A 14 -4.24 23.97 -27.45
CA ASP A 14 -3.83 24.88 -28.51
C ASP A 14 -2.59 25.64 -28.03
N LEU A 15 -1.52 25.51 -28.82
CA LEU A 15 -0.24 26.23 -28.72
C LEU A 15 0.63 25.97 -27.46
N SER A 16 1.73 25.24 -27.68
CA SER A 16 3.03 25.43 -27.01
C SER A 16 3.15 25.16 -25.50
N TYR A 17 2.10 24.73 -24.79
CA TYR A 17 2.12 24.55 -23.32
C TYR A 17 1.74 23.16 -22.79
N CYS A 18 1.38 22.19 -23.63
CA CYS A 18 1.24 20.80 -23.19
C CYS A 18 2.47 20.02 -23.62
N CYS A 19 3.19 19.47 -22.66
CA CYS A 19 4.24 18.50 -22.94
C CYS A 19 3.64 17.18 -23.40
N GLY A 20 4.42 16.39 -24.15
CA GLY A 20 4.04 15.03 -24.52
C GLY A 20 3.82 14.15 -23.29
N SER A 21 3.20 12.98 -23.48
CA SER A 21 2.88 12.04 -22.39
C SER A 21 4.09 11.52 -21.61
N ALA A 22 5.30 11.65 -22.14
CA ALA A 22 6.57 11.25 -21.52
C ALA A 22 7.48 12.47 -21.21
N GLU A 23 6.91 13.67 -21.12
CA GLU A 23 7.63 14.92 -20.90
C GLU A 23 7.03 15.71 -19.74
N TYR A 24 7.87 16.43 -19.00
CA TYR A 24 7.44 17.33 -17.94
C TYR A 24 7.81 18.78 -18.27
N LEU A 25 6.95 19.71 -17.84
CA LEU A 25 7.17 21.14 -18.05
C LEU A 25 8.12 21.70 -16.98
N ILE A 26 9.19 22.36 -17.42
CA ILE A 26 10.09 23.11 -16.55
C ILE A 26 10.55 24.37 -17.28
N ASN A 27 10.42 25.53 -16.64
CA ASN A 27 10.80 26.84 -17.21
C ASN A 27 10.18 27.17 -18.58
N GLY A 28 8.99 26.61 -18.90
CA GLY A 28 8.33 26.83 -20.19
C GLY A 28 8.80 25.88 -21.31
N GLU A 29 9.69 24.94 -20.99
CA GLU A 29 10.18 23.92 -21.92
C GLU A 29 9.72 22.52 -21.51
N CYS A 30 9.51 21.66 -22.50
CA CYS A 30 9.15 20.27 -22.28
C CYS A 30 10.40 19.41 -22.29
N CYS A 31 10.67 18.80 -21.13
CA CYS A 31 11.83 17.94 -20.93
C CYS A 31 11.41 16.47 -20.88
N PRO A 32 12.18 15.52 -21.47
CA PRO A 32 11.92 14.09 -21.32
C PRO A 32 11.96 13.67 -19.84
N MET A 33 10.98 12.88 -19.40
CA MET A 33 10.93 12.34 -18.04
C MET A 33 12.00 11.27 -17.79
N CYS A 34 12.37 11.09 -16.52
CA CYS A 34 13.14 9.93 -16.06
C CYS A 34 12.24 8.68 -15.97
N PRO A 35 12.78 7.49 -16.26
CA PRO A 35 12.00 6.25 -16.16
C PRO A 35 11.71 5.87 -14.69
N PRO A 36 10.77 4.94 -14.46
CA PRO A 36 10.59 4.33 -13.14
C PRO A 36 11.92 3.82 -12.57
N GLY A 37 12.13 3.96 -11.27
CA GLY A 37 13.41 3.63 -10.63
C GLY A 37 14.42 4.76 -10.61
N GLU A 38 14.18 5.86 -11.32
CA GLU A 38 15.09 6.99 -11.42
C GLU A 38 14.41 8.33 -11.14
N HIS A 39 15.21 9.32 -10.79
CA HIS A 39 14.79 10.70 -10.58
C HIS A 39 15.70 11.65 -11.36
N VAL A 40 15.24 12.89 -11.55
CA VAL A 40 16.01 13.94 -12.22
C VAL A 40 17.23 14.31 -11.37
N TYR A 41 18.41 14.16 -11.95
CA TYR A 41 19.66 14.69 -11.41
C TYR A 41 19.99 16.06 -11.98
N LYS A 42 19.70 16.26 -13.27
CA LYS A 42 19.84 17.56 -13.95
C LYS A 42 18.70 17.72 -14.96
N HIS A 43 18.01 18.85 -14.92
CA HIS A 43 16.98 19.19 -15.90
C HIS A 43 17.57 19.29 -17.31
N CYS A 44 16.70 19.13 -18.31
CA CYS A 44 17.08 19.39 -19.69
C CYS A 44 17.38 20.88 -19.89
N THR A 45 18.05 21.19 -21.00
CA THR A 45 18.25 22.54 -21.53
C THR A 45 17.93 22.49 -23.02
N ASP A 46 17.90 23.64 -23.69
CA ASP A 46 17.73 23.77 -25.14
C ASP A 46 18.64 22.82 -25.95
N TYR A 47 19.78 22.42 -25.37
CA TYR A 47 20.81 21.60 -26.03
C TYR A 47 21.06 20.24 -25.39
N THR A 48 20.48 19.93 -24.23
CA THR A 48 20.77 18.69 -23.48
C THR A 48 19.51 18.05 -22.94
N SER A 49 19.39 16.73 -23.07
CA SER A 49 18.28 15.98 -22.44
C SER A 49 18.38 15.95 -20.91
N THR A 50 17.28 15.57 -20.25
CA THR A 50 17.24 15.31 -18.80
C THR A 50 18.27 14.24 -18.43
N SER A 51 19.07 14.49 -17.40
CA SER A 51 19.96 13.49 -16.82
C SER A 51 19.31 12.88 -15.59
N CYS A 52 19.24 11.55 -15.56
CA CYS A 52 18.57 10.78 -14.52
C CYS A 52 19.56 10.01 -13.64
N LYS A 53 19.16 9.71 -12.41
CA LYS A 53 19.90 8.86 -11.48
C LYS A 53 18.99 7.86 -10.78
N PRO A 54 19.48 6.66 -10.46
CA PRO A 54 18.70 5.65 -9.74
C PRO A 54 18.32 6.10 -8.34
N CYS A 55 17.15 5.69 -7.89
CA CYS A 55 16.73 5.82 -6.51
C CYS A 55 17.67 5.04 -5.58
N THR A 56 17.99 5.63 -4.44
CA THR A 56 18.77 4.97 -3.39
C THR A 56 17.91 3.98 -2.62
N ALA A 57 18.54 3.02 -1.93
CA ALA A 57 17.85 2.09 -1.05
C ALA A 57 16.93 2.84 -0.06
N GLY A 58 15.69 2.35 0.12
CA GLY A 58 14.66 3.02 0.91
C GLY A 58 13.87 4.09 0.16
N SER A 59 14.03 4.21 -1.17
CA SER A 59 13.21 5.09 -2.00
C SER A 59 12.85 4.46 -3.35
N PHE A 60 11.77 4.95 -3.97
CA PHE A 60 11.25 4.43 -5.23
C PHE A 60 10.64 5.51 -6.14
N MET A 61 10.46 5.16 -7.41
CA MET A 61 9.67 5.89 -8.41
C MET A 61 8.92 4.88 -9.28
N ALA A 62 7.60 4.82 -9.15
CA ALA A 62 6.80 3.81 -9.85
C ALA A 62 6.46 4.17 -11.31
N LEU A 63 6.48 5.45 -11.63
CA LEU A 63 6.06 5.98 -12.93
C LEU A 63 7.15 6.91 -13.50
N PRO A 64 7.16 7.13 -14.82
CA PRO A 64 7.97 8.18 -15.41
C PRO A 64 7.72 9.53 -14.72
N ASN A 65 8.79 10.27 -14.43
CA ASN A 65 8.69 11.47 -13.60
C ASN A 65 9.69 12.57 -13.98
N GLY A 66 9.39 13.80 -13.55
CA GLY A 66 10.30 14.95 -13.61
C GLY A 66 10.79 15.42 -12.23
N LEU A 67 10.78 14.52 -11.23
CA LEU A 67 11.02 14.88 -9.83
C LEU A 67 12.51 14.84 -9.50
N LEU A 68 12.97 15.76 -8.64
CA LEU A 68 14.37 15.82 -8.20
C LEU A 68 14.72 14.81 -7.10
N HIS A 69 13.72 14.18 -6.48
CA HIS A 69 13.90 13.23 -5.39
C HIS A 69 12.96 12.05 -5.53
N CYS A 70 13.44 10.86 -5.21
CA CYS A 70 12.61 9.65 -5.12
C CYS A 70 11.65 9.71 -3.94
N ILE A 71 10.54 8.96 -4.01
CA ILE A 71 9.57 8.85 -2.93
C ILE A 71 10.13 7.89 -1.88
N THR A 72 10.07 8.24 -0.60
CA THR A 72 10.49 7.35 0.48
C THR A 72 9.57 6.14 0.57
N CYS A 73 10.14 4.95 0.71
CA CYS A 73 9.34 3.74 0.88
C CYS A 73 8.53 3.79 2.19
N THR A 74 7.35 3.19 2.15
CA THR A 74 6.56 2.87 3.33
C THR A 74 7.33 1.90 4.23
N VAL A 75 7.33 2.16 5.54
CA VAL A 75 7.96 1.29 6.54
C VAL A 75 6.88 0.49 7.25
N CYS A 76 6.94 -0.83 7.13
CA CYS A 76 6.04 -1.74 7.83
C CYS A 76 6.53 -1.96 9.27
N ASP A 77 6.06 -1.10 10.17
CA ASP A 77 6.49 -1.07 11.57
C ASP A 77 5.97 -2.27 12.39
N PRO A 78 6.85 -3.15 12.91
CA PRO A 78 6.44 -4.25 13.80
C PRO A 78 5.76 -3.77 15.08
N GLY A 79 6.05 -2.55 15.55
CA GLY A 79 5.38 -1.91 16.69
C GLY A 79 3.89 -1.62 16.44
N ARG A 80 3.48 -1.56 15.16
CA ARG A 80 2.09 -1.45 14.71
C ARG A 80 1.48 -2.81 14.32
N GLY A 81 2.18 -3.91 14.62
CA GLY A 81 1.75 -5.25 14.27
C GLY A 81 2.01 -5.61 12.81
N LEU A 82 2.88 -4.91 12.08
CA LEU A 82 3.03 -5.04 10.62
C LEU A 82 4.34 -5.73 10.20
N LYS A 83 4.32 -6.33 9.01
CA LYS A 83 5.50 -6.80 8.27
C LYS A 83 5.38 -6.45 6.79
N ALA A 84 6.51 -6.37 6.10
CA ALA A 84 6.51 -6.28 4.65
C ALA A 84 6.06 -7.62 4.06
N GLU A 85 4.93 -7.62 3.34
CA GLU A 85 4.54 -8.74 2.48
C GLU A 85 5.22 -8.64 1.12
N ARG A 86 5.45 -7.41 0.67
CA ARG A 86 6.29 -7.11 -0.49
C ARG A 86 7.29 -6.03 -0.10
N GLU A 87 8.57 -6.33 -0.30
CA GLU A 87 9.65 -5.38 -0.05
C GLU A 87 9.60 -4.21 -1.03
N CYS A 88 10.11 -3.06 -0.58
CA CYS A 88 10.31 -1.92 -1.47
C CYS A 88 11.39 -2.20 -2.51
N SER A 89 11.20 -1.68 -3.71
CA SER A 89 12.20 -1.71 -4.79
C SER A 89 12.33 -0.31 -5.39
N PRO A 90 13.36 -0.03 -6.21
CA PRO A 90 13.47 1.27 -6.89
C PRO A 90 12.22 1.65 -7.70
N THR A 91 11.43 0.68 -8.17
CA THR A 91 10.26 0.92 -9.02
C THR A 91 8.91 0.72 -8.30
N SER A 92 8.90 0.35 -7.03
CA SER A 92 7.64 0.09 -6.33
C SER A 92 7.76 0.24 -4.83
N ASP A 93 6.73 0.79 -4.20
CA ASP A 93 6.65 0.86 -2.74
C ASP A 93 6.53 -0.53 -2.11
N ALA A 94 6.85 -0.61 -0.82
CA ALA A 94 6.53 -1.74 0.03
C ALA A 94 5.01 -1.93 0.16
N VAL A 95 4.58 -3.15 0.46
CA VAL A 95 3.21 -3.45 0.86
C VAL A 95 3.27 -4.10 2.24
N CYS A 96 2.55 -3.51 3.17
CA CYS A 96 2.48 -3.95 4.55
C CYS A 96 1.30 -4.89 4.75
N GLY A 97 1.54 -5.95 5.51
CA GLY A 97 0.52 -6.86 6.00
C GLY A 97 0.68 -7.08 7.50
N PRO A 98 -0.29 -7.76 8.15
CA PRO A 98 -0.20 -8.09 9.56
C PRO A 98 0.95 -9.08 9.82
N LEU A 99 1.60 -8.94 10.98
CA LEU A 99 2.52 -9.94 11.52
C LEU A 99 1.80 -11.28 11.70
N ASP A 100 2.60 -12.34 11.88
CA ASP A 100 2.03 -13.65 12.23
C ASP A 100 1.23 -13.54 13.53
N GLN A 101 0.08 -14.22 13.57
CA GLN A 101 -0.89 -14.15 14.67
C GLN A 101 -1.47 -12.74 14.90
N HIS A 102 -1.48 -11.88 13.88
CA HIS A 102 -2.18 -10.60 13.89
C HIS A 102 -3.22 -10.56 12.77
N TYR A 103 -4.22 -9.70 12.93
CA TYR A 103 -5.17 -9.34 11.89
C TYR A 103 -5.15 -7.83 11.67
N CYS A 104 -5.36 -7.41 10.42
CA CYS A 104 -5.42 -6.02 10.05
C CYS A 104 -6.71 -5.39 10.58
N THR A 105 -6.58 -4.25 11.26
CA THR A 105 -7.71 -3.44 11.72
C THR A 105 -7.92 -2.20 10.85
N GLU A 106 -6.87 -1.75 10.15
CA GLU A 106 -6.93 -0.62 9.21
C GLU A 106 -6.35 -1.04 7.86
N ALA A 107 -7.21 -1.55 6.96
CA ALA A 107 -6.81 -1.94 5.61
C ALA A 107 -7.11 -0.81 4.60
N ASP A 108 -6.15 -0.54 3.72
CA ASP A 108 -6.35 0.25 2.50
C ASP A 108 -6.01 -0.62 1.27
N LYS A 109 -7.05 -1.10 0.59
CA LYS A 109 -6.95 -2.03 -0.55
C LYS A 109 -6.15 -3.29 -0.22
N LYS A 110 -4.86 -3.30 -0.54
CA LYS A 110 -3.92 -4.42 -0.35
C LYS A 110 -2.88 -4.12 0.74
N ASP A 111 -2.91 -2.94 1.34
CA ASP A 111 -1.98 -2.50 2.36
C ASP A 111 -2.66 -2.47 3.74
N CYS A 112 -1.91 -2.85 4.77
CA CYS A 112 -2.36 -2.81 6.16
C CYS A 112 -1.59 -1.74 6.94
N ARG A 113 -2.33 -0.78 7.51
CA ARG A 113 -1.75 0.36 8.26
C ARG A 113 -1.70 0.13 9.77
N LEU A 114 -2.52 -0.77 10.29
CA LEU A 114 -2.52 -1.16 11.69
C LEU A 114 -3.03 -2.58 11.82
N ALA A 115 -2.34 -3.39 12.62
CA ALA A 115 -2.76 -4.74 12.94
C ALA A 115 -2.72 -5.00 14.44
N GLN A 116 -3.62 -5.86 14.88
CA GLN A 116 -3.73 -6.28 16.28
C GLN A 116 -3.51 -7.78 16.39
N ARG A 117 -2.96 -8.23 17.51
CA ARG A 117 -2.76 -9.65 17.78
C ARG A 117 -4.12 -10.36 17.84
N HIS A 118 -4.20 -11.54 17.25
CA HIS A 118 -5.33 -12.43 17.38
C HIS A 118 -5.62 -12.72 18.86
N SER A 119 -6.90 -12.73 19.22
CA SER A 119 -7.34 -13.04 20.57
C SER A 119 -7.01 -14.47 20.94
N ILE A 120 -6.55 -14.65 22.18
CA ILE A 120 -6.31 -15.95 22.78
C ILE A 120 -7.60 -16.38 23.48
N CYS A 121 -8.17 -17.51 23.06
CA CYS A 121 -9.33 -18.06 23.74
C CYS A 121 -8.94 -18.58 25.12
N ARG A 122 -9.63 -18.13 26.17
CA ARG A 122 -9.32 -18.55 27.55
C ARG A 122 -9.77 -20.00 27.82
N ALA A 123 -9.27 -20.60 28.89
CA ALA A 123 -9.82 -21.87 29.39
C ALA A 123 -11.33 -21.73 29.66
N GLY A 124 -12.10 -22.79 29.39
CA GLY A 124 -13.56 -22.75 29.37
C GLY A 124 -14.17 -22.27 28.05
N THR A 125 -13.34 -21.84 27.10
CA THR A 125 -13.76 -21.51 25.72
C THR A 125 -12.99 -22.34 24.70
N PHE A 126 -13.53 -22.47 23.50
CA PHE A 126 -12.84 -23.08 22.35
C PHE A 126 -12.81 -22.10 21.18
N ILE A 127 -11.87 -22.31 20.26
CA ILE A 127 -11.79 -21.55 19.01
C ILE A 127 -12.93 -22.00 18.11
N LYS A 128 -13.90 -21.12 17.90
CA LYS A 128 -15.00 -21.35 16.97
C LYS A 128 -14.55 -21.06 15.53
N HIS A 129 -13.87 -19.92 15.34
CA HIS A 129 -13.25 -19.55 14.09
C HIS A 129 -11.82 -19.07 14.33
N ASN A 130 -10.87 -19.65 13.58
CA ASN A 130 -9.48 -19.18 13.61
C ASN A 130 -9.40 -17.75 13.04
N GLY A 131 -8.50 -16.94 13.61
CA GLY A 131 -8.16 -15.65 13.04
C GLY A 131 -7.58 -15.78 11.62
N ALA A 132 -7.85 -14.77 10.80
CA ALA A 132 -7.31 -14.64 9.45
C ALA A 132 -6.66 -13.26 9.28
N LEU A 133 -6.24 -12.91 8.06
CA LEU A 133 -5.56 -11.65 7.76
C LEU A 133 -6.39 -10.41 8.13
N LEU A 134 -7.72 -10.48 8.01
CA LEU A 134 -8.63 -9.36 8.27
C LEU A 134 -9.62 -9.63 9.40
N THR A 135 -9.57 -10.81 10.03
CA THR A 135 -10.52 -11.21 11.06
C THR A 135 -9.80 -11.73 12.28
N ASN A 136 -10.28 -11.31 13.45
CA ASN A 136 -9.79 -11.82 14.72
C ASN A 136 -10.22 -13.28 14.94
N THR A 137 -9.56 -13.97 15.87
CA THR A 137 -10.03 -15.25 16.39
C THR A 137 -11.35 -15.07 17.12
N GLU A 138 -12.35 -15.91 16.81
CA GLU A 138 -13.62 -15.97 17.51
C GLU A 138 -13.63 -17.15 18.48
N CYS A 139 -13.95 -16.86 19.75
CA CYS A 139 -14.01 -17.84 20.83
C CYS A 139 -15.46 -18.07 21.24
N GLU A 140 -15.82 -19.32 21.52
CA GLU A 140 -17.14 -19.69 22.06
C GLU A 140 -17.00 -20.46 23.37
N GLU A 141 -17.95 -20.28 24.29
CA GLU A 141 -17.95 -20.99 25.58
C GLU A 141 -18.29 -22.47 25.42
N CYS A 142 -17.66 -23.33 26.22
CA CYS A 142 -18.02 -24.73 26.30
C CYS A 142 -19.42 -24.88 26.90
N ARG A 143 -20.32 -25.58 26.20
CA ARG A 143 -21.67 -25.86 26.67
C ARG A 143 -21.71 -27.13 27.52
N ASP A 144 -22.76 -27.24 28.32
CA ASP A 144 -23.16 -28.36 29.19
C ASP A 144 -22.27 -29.61 29.18
N LYS A 145 -21.71 -29.92 30.34
CA LYS A 145 -20.87 -31.09 30.62
C LYS A 145 -19.57 -31.20 29.81
N THR A 146 -19.17 -30.16 29.07
CA THR A 146 -17.87 -30.11 28.37
C THR A 146 -16.99 -28.97 28.90
N PHE A 147 -15.67 -29.11 28.79
CA PHE A 147 -14.69 -28.12 29.23
C PHE A 147 -13.46 -28.07 28.32
N SER A 148 -12.72 -26.96 28.40
CA SER A 148 -11.38 -26.82 27.83
C SER A 148 -10.42 -26.33 28.93
N ASN A 149 -9.35 -27.09 29.18
CA ASN A 149 -8.36 -26.73 30.21
C ASN A 149 -7.19 -25.89 29.69
N LYS A 150 -7.05 -25.78 28.36
CA LYS A 150 -5.97 -25.05 27.70
C LYS A 150 -6.52 -23.80 27.02
N SER A 151 -5.71 -22.74 27.03
CA SER A 151 -5.96 -21.58 26.18
C SER A 151 -5.90 -21.99 24.70
N SER A 152 -6.72 -21.35 23.87
CA SER A 152 -6.80 -21.59 22.43
C SER A 152 -7.07 -23.07 22.09
N SER A 153 -7.89 -23.75 22.91
CA SER A 153 -8.33 -25.12 22.62
C SER A 153 -9.18 -25.15 21.35
N PRO A 154 -8.97 -26.10 20.42
CA PRO A 154 -9.77 -26.21 19.21
C PRO A 154 -11.18 -26.79 19.46
N PHE A 155 -11.39 -27.46 20.59
CA PHE A 155 -12.68 -28.06 20.96
C PHE A 155 -12.81 -28.19 22.49
N CYS A 156 -14.04 -28.44 22.96
CA CYS A 156 -14.34 -28.80 24.34
C CYS A 156 -14.42 -30.33 24.49
N THR A 157 -13.98 -30.85 25.63
CA THR A 157 -14.02 -32.28 25.96
C THR A 157 -15.02 -32.55 27.09
N PRO A 158 -15.73 -33.71 27.09
CA PRO A 158 -16.62 -34.05 28.20
C PRO A 158 -15.90 -34.13 29.55
N HIS A 159 -16.58 -33.76 30.63
CA HIS A 159 -16.11 -34.05 31.99
C HIS A 159 -16.12 -35.56 32.26
N THR A 160 -15.05 -36.05 32.88
CA THR A 160 -14.96 -37.40 33.46
C THR A 160 -15.50 -37.43 34.87
#